data_AF-A0A7X9CBP6-F1
#
_entry.id   AF-A0A7X9CBP6-F1
#
_cell.length_a   1.000
_cell.length_b   1.000
_cell.length_c   1.000
_cell.angle_alpha   90.00
_cell.angle_beta   90.00
_cell.angle_gamma   90.00
#
_symmetry.space_group_name_H-M   'P 1'
#
loop_
_entity.id
_entity.type
_entity.pdbx_description
1 polymer ?
#
loop_
_entity_poly.entity_id
_entity_poly.type
_entity_poly.pdbx_seq_one_letter_code
_entity_poly.pdbx_strand_id
1 'polypeptide(L)' 'MNGQYKVRGGKLVSVDVTVAEDRIATAHVFGDFFLEPDDALEDLNAALVGMPVSSTAAELAAAVTARLEAR' A
#
# COMPACT_ATOMS: atom_id res chain seq x y z
N MET A 1 -4.99 0.29 -12.18
CA MET A 1 -5.64 -0.89 -11.59
C MET A 1 -6.12 -0.51 -10.21
N ASN A 2 -7.30 -0.97 -9.79
CA ASN A 2 -7.84 -0.68 -8.46
C ASN A 2 -8.09 -1.99 -7.69
N GLY A 3 -7.89 -1.95 -6.38
CA GLY A 3 -8.17 -3.05 -5.47
C GLY A 3 -8.82 -2.53 -4.20
N GLN A 4 -9.83 -3.23 -3.70
CA GLN A 4 -10.52 -2.86 -2.46
C GLN A 4 -10.74 -4.08 -1.58
N TYR A 5 -10.57 -3.89 -0.28
CA TYR A 5 -10.77 -4.95 0.72
C TYR A 5 -11.48 -4.39 1.96
N LYS A 6 -12.57 -5.06 2.34
CA LYS A 6 -13.26 -4.78 3.61
C LYS A 6 -12.65 -5.63 4.72
N VAL A 7 -11.98 -4.98 5.65
CA VAL A 7 -11.45 -5.60 6.87
C VAL A 7 -12.55 -5.80 7.91
N ARG A 8 -12.29 -6.70 8.87
CA ARG A 8 -13.17 -6.92 10.02
C ARG A 8 -13.43 -5.59 10.76
N GLY A 9 -14.69 -5.37 11.14
CA GLY A 9 -15.14 -4.10 11.74
C GLY A 9 -15.71 -3.09 10.74
N GLY A 10 -15.84 -3.45 9.46
CA GLY A 10 -16.51 -2.65 8.45
C GLY A 10 -15.62 -1.64 7.73
N LYS A 11 -14.35 -1.54 8.15
CA LYS A 11 -13.38 -0.66 7.51
C LYS A 11 -13.01 -1.15 6.10
N LEU A 12 -12.82 -0.23 5.19
CA LEU A 12 -12.38 -0.36 3.83
C LEU A 12 -10.93 0.13 3.69
N VAL A 13 -10.11 -0.70 3.05
CA VAL A 13 -8.83 -0.29 2.47
C VAL A 13 -8.94 -0.43 0.96
N SER A 14 -8.57 0.61 0.23
CA SER A 14 -8.53 0.64 -1.23
C SER A 14 -7.17 1.12 -1.69
N VAL A 15 -6.74 0.62 -2.86
CA VAL A 15 -5.47 0.99 -3.47
C VAL A 15 -5.68 1.17 -4.96
N ASP A 16 -5.24 2.32 -5.47
CA ASP A 16 -5.08 2.56 -6.89
C ASP A 16 -3.60 2.49 -7.26
N VAL A 17 -3.28 1.69 -8.28
CA VAL A 17 -1.91 1.54 -8.78
C VAL A 17 -1.83 1.74 -10.30
N THR A 18 -0.72 2.30 -10.75
CA THR A 18 -0.32 2.24 -12.16
C THR A 18 0.89 1.31 -12.31
N VAL A 19 1.05 0.71 -13.48
CA VAL A 19 2.13 -0.23 -13.77
C VAL A 19 2.93 0.28 -14.95
N ALA A 20 4.25 0.25 -14.82
CA ALA A 20 5.20 0.45 -15.91
C ALA A 20 6.31 -0.60 -15.77
N GLU A 21 6.70 -1.24 -16.88
CA GLU A 21 7.81 -2.19 -16.90
C GLU A 21 7.70 -3.31 -15.84
N ASP A 22 6.51 -3.92 -15.72
CA ASP A 22 6.19 -4.96 -14.73
C ASP A 22 6.41 -4.56 -13.26
N ARG A 23 6.41 -3.24 -13.00
CA ARG A 23 6.53 -2.66 -11.66
C ARG A 23 5.43 -1.66 -11.38
N ILE A 24 5.11 -1.54 -10.09
CA ILE A 24 4.18 -0.51 -9.60
C ILE A 24 4.85 0.86 -9.81
N ALA A 25 4.31 1.66 -10.72
CA ALA A 25 4.83 2.99 -11.04
C ALA A 25 4.28 4.06 -10.09
N THR A 26 3.01 3.95 -9.71
CA THR A 26 2.37 4.76 -8.67
C THR A 26 1.49 3.90 -7.80
N ALA A 27 1.35 4.26 -6.53
CA ALA A 27 0.44 3.62 -5.59
C ALA A 27 -0.22 4.68 -4.69
N HIS A 28 -1.54 4.63 -4.59
CA HIS A 28 -2.35 5.51 -3.76
C HIS A 28 -3.25 4.64 -2.88
N VAL A 29 -2.92 4.56 -1.59
CA VAL A 29 -3.70 3.88 -0.55
C VAL A 29 -4.69 4.87 0.04
N PHE A 30 -5.95 4.46 0.19
CA PHE A 30 -7.01 5.27 0.78
C PHE A 30 -8.09 4.39 1.40
N GLY A 31 -8.88 4.93 2.32
CA GLY A 31 -9.88 4.15 3.05
C GLY A 31 -10.40 4.85 4.30
N ASP A 32 -11.15 4.11 5.12
CA ASP A 32 -11.73 4.57 6.39
C ASP A 32 -11.01 3.94 7.61
N PHE A 33 -9.69 3.81 7.51
CA PHE A 33 -8.85 3.34 8.60
C PHE A 33 -8.32 4.50 9.45
N PHE A 34 -7.91 4.18 10.68
CA PHE A 34 -7.16 5.13 11.49
C PHE A 34 -5.68 4.90 11.20
N LEU A 35 -4.96 5.99 11.00
CA LEU A 35 -3.52 5.99 10.83
C LEU A 35 -2.97 7.12 11.70
N GLU A 36 -1.98 6.80 12.51
CA GLU A 36 -1.30 7.79 13.33
C GLU A 36 0.20 7.52 13.32
N PRO A 37 1.02 8.52 12.96
CA PRO A 37 0.63 9.82 12.38
C PRO A 37 -0.04 9.71 10.98
N ASP A 38 -0.75 10.75 10.56
CA ASP A 38 -1.49 10.78 9.28
C ASP A 38 -0.56 10.76 8.05
N ASP A 39 0.62 11.36 8.17
CA ASP A 39 1.68 11.37 7.17
C ASP A 39 2.25 9.97 6.85
N ALA A 40 2.00 8.96 7.69
CA ALA A 40 2.38 7.57 7.41
C ALA A 40 1.69 7.01 6.14
N LEU A 41 0.66 7.69 5.62
CA LEU A 41 0.00 7.34 4.36
C LEU A 41 0.97 7.50 3.17
N GLU A 42 1.88 8.47 3.25
CA GLU A 42 2.91 8.68 2.22
C GLU A 42 3.92 7.53 2.22
N ASP A 43 4.28 7.02 3.40
CA ASP A 43 5.17 5.87 3.53
C ASP A 43 4.52 4.56 3.05
N LEU A 44 3.20 4.39 3.27
CA LEU A 44 2.43 3.28 2.70
C LEU A 44 2.49 3.30 1.17
N ASN A 45 2.28 4.47 0.55
CA ASN A 45 2.37 4.62 -0.91
C ASN A 45 3.79 4.34 -1.40
N ALA A 46 4.79 4.94 -0.75
CA ALA A 46 6.19 4.82 -1.14
C ALA A 46 6.72 3.38 -1.02
N ALA A 47 6.24 2.60 -0.05
CA ALA A 47 6.64 1.20 0.12
C ALA A 47 6.21 0.30 -1.04
N LEU A 48 5.13 0.65 -1.75
CA LEU A 48 4.60 -0.13 -2.87
C LEU A 48 5.23 0.27 -4.21
N VAL A 49 5.63 1.53 -4.38
CA VAL A 49 6.24 2.03 -5.62
C VAL A 49 7.56 1.29 -5.90
N GLY A 50 7.73 0.81 -7.12
CA GLY A 50 8.88 0.06 -7.59
C GLY A 50 8.81 -1.45 -7.34
N MET A 51 7.86 -1.94 -6.53
CA MET A 51 7.67 -3.38 -6.34
C MET A 51 7.21 -4.06 -7.65
N PRO A 52 7.69 -5.30 -7.94
CA PRO A 52 7.18 -6.09 -9.04
C PRO A 52 5.67 -6.32 -8.95
N VAL A 53 4.97 -6.33 -10.08
CA VAL A 53 3.53 -6.69 -10.10
C VAL A 53 3.27 -8.14 -9.72
N SER A 54 4.30 -8.99 -9.78
CA SER A 54 4.28 -10.38 -9.34
C SER A 54 4.52 -10.55 -7.85
N SER A 55 4.76 -9.46 -7.10
CA SER A 55 4.99 -9.53 -5.66
C SER A 55 3.80 -10.17 -4.94
N THR A 56 4.11 -11.07 -4.02
CA THR A 56 3.15 -11.71 -3.14
C THR A 56 2.65 -10.73 -2.08
N ALA A 57 1.49 -11.01 -1.51
CA ALA A 57 0.97 -10.22 -0.39
C ALA A 57 1.94 -10.15 0.80
N ALA A 58 2.71 -11.23 1.04
CA ALA A 58 3.71 -11.26 2.11
C ALA A 58 4.89 -10.32 1.84
N GLU A 59 5.39 -10.26 0.60
CA GLU A 59 6.46 -9.33 0.21
C GLU A 59 6.01 -7.87 0.29
N LEU A 60 4.80 -7.56 -0.18
CA LEU A 60 4.23 -6.22 -0.08
C LEU A 60 4.03 -5.79 1.37
N ALA A 61 3.52 -6.70 2.23
CA ALA A 61 3.38 -6.44 3.65
C ALA A 61 4.74 -6.20 4.33
N ALA A 62 5.76 -6.98 3.98
CA ALA A 62 7.11 -6.78 4.52
C ALA A 62 7.71 -5.44 4.10
N ALA A 63 7.55 -5.02 2.84
CA ALA A 63 8.01 -3.72 2.36
C ALA A 63 7.33 -2.56 3.11
N VAL A 64 6.00 -2.65 3.30
CA VAL A 64 5.23 -1.69 4.10
C VAL A 64 5.74 -1.61 5.53
N THR A 65 5.86 -2.75 6.22
CA THR A 65 6.33 -2.79 7.62
C THR A 65 7.74 -2.20 7.74
N ALA A 66 8.68 -2.63 6.90
CA ALA A 66 10.05 -2.14 6.95
C ALA A 66 10.14 -0.63 6.73
N ARG A 67 9.30 -0.07 5.83
CA ARG A 67 9.29 1.37 5.56
C ARG A 67 8.71 2.17 6.74
N LEU A 68 7.68 1.65 7.39
CA LEU A 68 7.07 2.25 8.58
C LEU A 68 7.99 2.18 9.80
N GLU A 69 8.77 1.11 9.95
CA GLU A 69 9.78 0.96 11.02
C GLU A 69 11.01 1.84 10.83
N ALA A 70 11.34 2.18 9.59
CA ALA A 70 12.48 3.05 9.25
C ALA A 70 12.19 4.56 9.38
N ARG A 71 11.02 4.94 9.88
CA ARG A 71 10.63 6.33 10.14
C ARG A 71 11.29 6.89 11.40
#